data_AF-A0A450XBM0-F1
#
_entry.id   AF-A0A450XBM0-F1
#
_cell.length_a   1.000
_cell.length_b   1.000
_cell.length_c   1.000
_cell.angle_alpha   90.00
_cell.angle_beta   90.00
_cell.angle_gamma   90.00
#
_symmetry.space_group_name_H-M   'P 1'
#
loop_
_entity.id
_entity.type
_entity.pdbx_description
1 polymer ?
#
loop_
_entity_poly.entity_id
_entity_poly.type
_entity_poly.pdbx_seq_one_letter_code
_entity_poly.pdbx_strand_id
1 'polypeptide(L)'
;MSSEHILNAARLMAAFPDMDCKRLLAQVLQKKELEMTLLKTECEAREFKIKYRMQKEHTNDLKNLFNALQSRDIKISVEGGKAVTNDRTQTITNSTIIGSTVNQGEIRERINNIVQNIGALPAVDADTEKQLKGLLAQLTEALKDVPEKDANAMLTATERAVEDAGKNPSLLGGTLESLKQATLALKSHPMVAKIVSEIVKILGSDAVGG
;
A
#
# COMPACT_ATOMS: atom_id res chain seq x y z
N MET A 1 13.38 -12.87 51.37
CA MET A 1 13.74 -13.92 52.34
C MET A 1 15.15 -14.49 52.07
N SER A 2 16.22 -13.67 52.15
CA SER A 2 17.57 -14.10 51.70
C SER A 2 18.69 -14.03 52.74
N SER A 3 18.44 -13.52 53.95
CA SER A 3 19.52 -13.22 54.90
C SER A 3 19.63 -14.25 56.03
N GLU A 4 18.53 -14.84 56.47
CA GLU A 4 18.50 -15.78 57.61
C GLU A 4 19.10 -17.16 57.29
N HIS A 5 18.89 -17.70 56.09
CA HIS A 5 19.42 -19.01 55.73
C HIS A 5 20.95 -19.02 55.63
N ILE A 6 21.53 -17.93 55.13
CA ILE A 6 22.99 -17.75 55.05
C ILE A 6 23.56 -17.56 56.47
N LEU A 7 22.87 -16.79 57.31
CA LEU A 7 23.27 -16.56 58.70
C LEU A 7 23.19 -17.84 59.56
N ASN A 8 22.16 -18.66 59.36
CA ASN A 8 22.02 -19.95 60.03
C ASN A 8 23.05 -20.98 59.55
N ALA A 9 23.38 -21.01 58.26
CA ALA A 9 24.47 -21.83 57.74
C ALA A 9 25.82 -21.41 58.35
N ALA A 10 26.08 -20.10 58.45
CA ALA A 10 27.30 -19.57 59.09
C ALA A 10 27.40 -19.94 60.57
N ARG A 11 26.29 -19.90 61.32
CA ARG A 11 26.24 -20.32 62.73
C ARG A 11 26.47 -21.83 62.90
N LEU A 12 25.94 -22.66 62.02
CA LEU A 12 26.17 -24.12 62.03
C LEU A 12 27.62 -24.47 61.70
N MET A 13 28.25 -23.77 60.75
CA MET A 13 29.67 -23.95 60.42
C MET A 13 30.60 -23.55 61.58
N ALA A 14 30.22 -22.55 62.37
CA ALA A 14 30.96 -22.14 63.57
C ALA A 14 30.82 -23.14 64.73
N ALA A 15 29.73 -23.91 64.79
CA ALA A 15 29.44 -24.85 65.87
C ALA A 15 30.00 -26.26 65.65
N PHE A 16 30.29 -26.67 64.40
CA PHE A 16 30.76 -28.02 64.05
C PHE A 16 31.92 -27.99 63.03
N PRO A 17 33.18 -27.77 63.49
CA PRO A 17 34.33 -27.54 62.61
C PRO A 17 34.78 -28.77 61.81
N ASP A 18 34.38 -29.97 62.24
CA ASP A 18 34.86 -31.26 61.73
C ASP A 18 33.91 -31.89 60.69
N MET A 19 32.76 -31.26 60.45
CA MET A 19 31.91 -31.59 59.32
C MET A 19 32.39 -30.83 58.11
N ASP A 20 32.39 -31.49 56.95
CA ASP A 20 32.95 -31.01 55.70
C ASP A 20 32.15 -29.81 55.14
N CYS A 21 32.30 -28.64 55.79
CA CYS A 21 31.45 -27.46 55.68
C CYS A 21 31.39 -26.92 54.25
N LYS A 22 32.49 -27.09 53.50
CA LYS A 22 32.55 -26.75 52.07
C LYS A 22 31.56 -27.55 51.23
N ARG A 23 31.40 -28.85 51.55
CA ARG A 23 30.48 -29.76 50.88
C ARG A 23 29.03 -29.37 51.16
N LEU A 24 28.71 -29.04 52.42
CA LEU A 24 27.38 -28.59 52.81
C LEU A 24 27.02 -27.24 52.19
N LEU A 25 27.95 -26.28 52.17
CA LEU A 25 27.74 -24.98 51.55
C LEU A 25 27.49 -25.10 50.03
N ALA A 26 28.25 -25.96 49.35
CA ALA A 26 28.04 -26.23 47.93
C ALA A 26 26.66 -26.83 47.64
N GLN A 27 26.19 -27.78 48.47
CA GLN A 27 24.85 -28.36 48.35
C GLN A 27 23.74 -27.33 48.56
N VAL A 28 23.89 -26.43 49.54
CA VAL A 28 22.91 -25.37 49.80
C VAL A 28 22.84 -24.38 48.64
N LEU A 29 23.99 -24.00 48.06
CA LEU A 29 24.03 -23.10 46.91
C LEU A 29 23.41 -23.75 45.66
N GLN A 30 23.73 -25.02 45.39
CA GLN A 30 23.15 -25.75 44.27
C GLN A 30 21.63 -25.89 44.41
N LYS A 31 21.13 -26.19 45.61
CA LYS A 31 19.69 -26.25 45.87
C LYS A 31 19.01 -24.90 45.64
N LYS A 32 19.63 -23.81 46.08
CA LYS A 32 19.11 -22.45 45.85
C LYS A 32 19.07 -22.08 44.37
N GLU A 33 20.07 -22.48 43.60
CA GLU A 33 20.10 -22.24 42.16
C GLU A 33 19.00 -23.01 41.42
N LEU A 34 18.74 -24.26 41.81
CA LEU A 34 17.62 -25.04 41.30
C LEU A 34 16.26 -24.42 41.64
N GLU A 35 16.07 -23.98 42.89
CA GLU A 35 14.85 -23.28 43.32
C GLU A 35 14.61 -21.99 42.52
N MET A 36 15.67 -21.20 42.29
CA MET A 36 15.58 -19.98 41.48
C MET A 36 15.24 -20.28 40.02
N THR A 37 15.81 -21.34 39.46
CA THR A 37 15.55 -21.76 38.07
C THR A 37 14.10 -22.23 37.92
N LEU A 38 13.61 -23.02 38.87
CA LEU A 38 12.21 -23.45 38.90
C LEU A 38 11.24 -22.27 39.00
N LEU A 39 11.53 -21.32 39.89
CA LEU A 39 10.69 -20.12 40.03
C LEU A 39 10.67 -19.29 38.73
N LYS A 40 11.80 -19.18 38.05
CA LYS A 40 11.89 -18.45 36.77
C LYS A 40 11.04 -19.13 35.69
N THR A 41 11.12 -20.45 35.54
CA THR A 41 10.34 -21.18 34.53
C THR A 41 8.84 -21.15 34.83
N GLU A 42 8.43 -21.20 36.11
CA GLU A 42 7.03 -21.02 36.51
C GLU A 42 6.50 -19.62 36.16
N CYS A 43 7.30 -18.56 36.39
CA CYS A 43 6.96 -17.19 35.99
C CYS A 43 6.79 -17.07 34.47
N GLU A 44 7.75 -17.58 33.69
CA GLU A 44 7.71 -17.57 32.22
C GLU A 44 6.48 -18.33 31.67
N ALA A 45 6.18 -19.51 32.24
CA ALA A 45 5.01 -20.29 31.86
C ALA A 45 3.69 -19.55 32.16
N ARG A 46 3.63 -18.84 33.29
CA ARG A 46 2.47 -18.04 33.67
C ARG A 46 2.28 -16.86 32.72
N GLU A 47 3.34 -16.15 32.36
CA GLU A 47 3.28 -15.05 31.39
C GLU A 47 2.83 -15.53 30.01
N PHE A 48 3.37 -16.66 29.54
CA PHE A 48 2.96 -17.23 28.26
C PHE A 48 1.47 -17.59 28.23
N LYS A 49 0.97 -18.20 29.32
CA LYS A 49 -0.46 -18.54 29.45
C LYS A 49 -1.36 -17.30 29.44
N ILE A 50 -0.92 -16.20 30.05
CA ILE A 50 -1.65 -14.93 30.05
C ILE A 50 -1.68 -14.34 28.63
N LYS A 51 -0.53 -14.25 27.95
CA LYS A 51 -0.44 -13.74 26.57
C LYS A 51 -1.33 -14.56 25.61
N TYR A 52 -1.27 -15.88 25.70
CA TYR A 52 -2.09 -16.77 24.90
C TYR A 52 -3.60 -16.55 25.15
N ARG A 53 -4.02 -16.39 26.41
CA ARG A 53 -5.41 -16.10 26.75
C ARG A 53 -5.87 -14.77 26.15
N MET A 54 -5.09 -13.70 26.32
CA MET A 54 -5.41 -12.39 25.76
C MET A 54 -5.58 -12.46 24.24
N GLN A 55 -4.66 -13.12 23.54
CA GLN A 55 -4.74 -13.26 22.08
C GLN A 55 -6.00 -14.03 21.64
N LYS A 56 -6.36 -15.09 22.38
CA LYS A 56 -7.56 -15.89 22.11
C LYS A 56 -8.84 -15.10 22.37
N GLU A 57 -8.90 -14.32 23.45
CA GLU A 57 -10.02 -13.43 23.76
C GLU A 57 -10.18 -12.34 22.70
N HIS A 58 -9.10 -11.64 22.32
CA HIS A 58 -9.12 -10.66 21.22
C HIS A 58 -9.64 -11.24 19.89
N THR A 59 -9.26 -12.49 19.58
CA THR A 59 -9.72 -13.16 18.36
C THR A 59 -11.22 -13.47 18.43
N ASN A 60 -11.74 -13.80 19.61
CA ASN A 60 -13.17 -14.04 19.81
C ASN A 60 -13.98 -12.75 19.77
N ASP A 61 -13.48 -11.66 20.33
CA ASP A 61 -14.13 -10.35 20.29
C ASP A 61 -14.28 -9.83 18.86
N LEU A 62 -13.24 -10.02 18.03
CA LEU A 62 -13.30 -9.68 16.60
C LEU A 62 -14.34 -10.51 15.85
N LYS A 63 -14.41 -11.83 16.10
CA LYS A 63 -15.43 -12.70 15.51
C LYS A 63 -16.84 -12.30 15.93
N ASN A 64 -17.02 -11.96 17.21
CA ASN A 64 -18.32 -11.53 17.75
C ASN A 64 -18.74 -10.18 17.17
N LEU A 65 -17.81 -9.22 17.04
CA LEU A 65 -18.06 -7.94 16.38
C LEU A 65 -18.47 -8.13 14.92
N PHE A 66 -17.75 -8.97 14.19
CA PHE A 66 -18.06 -9.25 12.78
C PHE A 66 -19.45 -9.87 12.61
N ASN A 67 -19.79 -10.86 13.44
CA ASN A 67 -21.12 -11.48 13.43
C ASN A 67 -22.24 -10.48 13.82
N ALA A 68 -21.97 -9.59 14.77
CA ALA A 68 -22.91 -8.55 15.19
C ALA A 68 -23.13 -7.46 14.12
N LEU A 69 -22.11 -7.16 13.31
CA LEU A 69 -22.20 -6.22 12.19
C LEU A 69 -22.91 -6.85 10.98
N GLN A 70 -22.72 -8.15 10.73
CA GLN A 70 -23.44 -8.86 9.65
C GLN A 70 -24.95 -8.92 9.85
N SER A 71 -25.41 -8.85 11.11
CA SER A 71 -26.83 -9.00 11.46
C SER A 71 -27.57 -7.68 11.66
N ARG A 72 -26.91 -6.53 11.42
CA ARG A 72 -27.54 -5.21 11.47
C ARG A 72 -27.55 -4.57 10.09
N ASP A 73 -28.72 -4.15 9.62
CA ASP A 73 -28.82 -3.13 8.57
C ASP A 73 -28.30 -1.81 9.15
N ILE A 74 -27.03 -1.51 8.90
CA ILE A 74 -26.41 -0.26 9.32
C ILE A 74 -26.93 0.85 8.39
N LYS A 75 -27.96 1.57 8.85
CA LYS A 75 -28.44 2.77 8.16
C LYS A 75 -27.49 3.93 8.46
N ILE A 76 -26.50 4.10 7.58
CA ILE A 76 -25.55 5.20 7.65
C ILE A 76 -26.23 6.45 7.06
N SER A 77 -26.66 7.37 7.91
CA SER A 77 -26.96 8.74 7.47
C SER A 77 -25.63 9.45 7.25
N VAL A 78 -25.23 9.55 5.98
CA VAL A 78 -24.04 10.30 5.60
C VAL A 78 -24.48 11.72 5.24
N GLU A 79 -24.22 12.68 6.13
CA GLU A 79 -24.04 14.07 5.71
C GLU A 79 -22.73 14.12 4.93
N GLY A 80 -22.85 14.14 3.60
CA GLY A 80 -21.79 14.45 2.64
C GLY A 80 -20.44 13.74 2.83
N GLY A 81 -20.23 12.62 2.15
CA GLY A 81 -18.84 12.22 1.86
C GLY A 81 -18.57 10.78 1.42
N LYS A 82 -18.17 10.68 0.14
CA LYS A 82 -17.24 9.72 -0.52
C LYS A 82 -17.69 8.28 -0.81
N ALA A 83 -17.43 7.94 -2.07
CA ALA A 83 -17.86 6.77 -2.81
C ALA A 83 -17.21 5.46 -2.32
N VAL A 84 -18.03 4.43 -2.19
CA VAL A 84 -17.62 3.03 -2.06
C VAL A 84 -17.88 2.36 -3.40
N THR A 85 -16.81 1.95 -4.08
CA THR A 85 -16.85 1.09 -5.26
C THR A 85 -17.24 -0.31 -4.83
N ASN A 86 -18.51 -0.67 -4.99
CA ASN A 86 -18.96 -2.05 -5.04
C ASN A 86 -19.87 -2.15 -6.27
N ASP A 87 -19.73 -3.24 -7.01
CA ASP A 87 -20.28 -3.47 -8.36
C ASP A 87 -21.81 -3.66 -8.40
N ARG A 88 -22.52 -3.03 -7.47
CA ARG A 88 -23.97 -3.03 -7.35
C ARG A 88 -24.52 -1.92 -8.23
N THR A 89 -25.09 -2.29 -9.37
CA THR A 89 -25.78 -1.35 -10.26
C THR A 89 -26.92 -0.68 -9.49
N GLN A 90 -26.84 0.63 -9.29
CA GLN A 90 -27.92 1.44 -8.72
C GLN A 90 -28.69 2.11 -9.86
N THR A 91 -29.99 1.84 -9.95
CA THR A 91 -30.88 2.57 -10.86
C THR A 91 -31.44 3.78 -10.11
N ILE A 92 -31.09 4.98 -10.55
CA ILE A 92 -31.61 6.24 -10.02
C ILE A 92 -32.72 6.71 -10.97
N THR A 93 -33.96 6.73 -10.50
CA THR A 93 -35.10 7.25 -11.27
C THR A 93 -35.44 8.65 -10.78
N ASN A 94 -35.69 9.59 -11.72
CA ASN A 94 -36.05 10.99 -11.47
C ASN A 94 -34.94 11.87 -10.86
N SER A 95 -33.69 11.69 -11.27
CA SER A 95 -32.59 12.63 -10.96
C SER A 95 -31.84 13.05 -12.21
N THR A 96 -31.50 14.32 -12.32
CA THR A 96 -30.56 14.83 -13.32
C THR A 96 -29.17 14.83 -12.71
N ILE A 97 -28.34 13.86 -13.10
CA ILE A 97 -26.91 13.83 -12.73
C ILE A 97 -26.20 14.84 -13.64
N ILE A 98 -25.83 16.00 -13.10
CA ILE A 98 -24.95 16.96 -13.80
C ILE A 98 -23.56 16.82 -13.18
N GLY A 99 -22.62 16.30 -13.98
CA GLY A 99 -21.22 16.14 -13.60
C GLY A 99 -20.84 14.66 -13.44
N SER A 100 -20.50 14.02 -14.57
CA SER A 100 -19.69 12.81 -14.57
C SER A 100 -18.34 13.15 -13.93
N THR A 101 -18.21 12.94 -12.61
CA THR A 101 -16.94 13.10 -11.92
C THR A 101 -15.98 12.09 -12.51
N VAL A 102 -15.02 12.58 -13.29
CA VAL A 102 -13.94 11.79 -13.87
C VAL A 102 -13.33 10.91 -12.79
N ASN A 103 -13.24 9.59 -13.03
CA ASN A 103 -12.58 8.67 -12.12
C ASN A 103 -11.06 8.93 -12.11
N GLN A 104 -10.64 9.95 -11.36
CA GLN A 104 -9.24 10.39 -11.28
C GLN A 104 -8.29 9.30 -10.77
N GLY A 105 -8.81 8.30 -10.05
CA GLY A 105 -8.03 7.11 -9.66
C GLY A 105 -7.64 6.27 -10.88
N GLU A 106 -8.61 5.97 -11.74
CA GLU A 106 -8.41 5.20 -12.97
C GLU A 106 -7.52 5.95 -13.97
N ILE A 107 -7.71 7.27 -14.13
CA ILE A 107 -6.81 8.09 -14.97
C ILE A 107 -5.35 8.00 -14.50
N ARG A 108 -5.12 8.10 -13.18
CA ARG A 108 -3.77 8.01 -12.60
C ARG A 108 -3.15 6.64 -12.80
N GLU A 109 -3.92 5.58 -12.61
CA GLU A 109 -3.45 4.21 -12.83
C GLU A 109 -3.07 3.98 -14.30
N ARG A 110 -3.94 4.41 -15.22
CA ARG A 110 -3.68 4.34 -16.67
C ARG A 110 -2.40 5.09 -17.05
N ILE A 111 -2.22 6.33 -16.58
CA ILE A 111 -1.01 7.10 -16.86
C ILE A 111 0.25 6.43 -16.28
N ASN A 112 0.18 5.85 -15.08
CA ASN A 112 1.30 5.11 -14.51
C ASN A 112 1.70 3.90 -15.39
N ASN A 113 0.71 3.20 -15.95
CA ASN A 113 0.96 2.10 -16.88
C ASN A 113 1.62 2.60 -18.18
N ILE A 114 1.19 3.74 -18.72
CA ILE A 114 1.86 4.38 -19.87
C ILE A 114 3.32 4.71 -19.51
N VAL A 115 3.56 5.30 -18.34
CA VAL A 115 4.90 5.68 -17.86
C VAL A 115 5.83 4.47 -17.75
N GLN A 116 5.33 3.31 -17.33
CA GLN A 116 6.11 2.09 -17.29
C GLN A 116 6.48 1.59 -18.71
N ASN A 117 5.57 1.74 -19.66
CA ASN A 117 5.82 1.35 -21.06
C ASN A 117 6.82 2.25 -21.79
N ILE A 118 7.02 3.50 -21.33
CA ILE A 118 8.06 4.39 -21.87
C ILE A 118 9.46 3.79 -21.71
N GLY A 119 9.75 3.16 -20.56
CA GLY A 119 11.07 2.56 -20.31
C GLY A 119 11.40 1.38 -21.23
N ALA A 120 10.42 0.90 -22.00
CA ALA A 120 10.58 -0.14 -23.01
C ALA A 120 10.68 0.41 -24.45
N LEU A 121 10.73 1.75 -24.63
CA LEU A 121 10.89 2.35 -25.95
C LEU A 121 12.34 2.16 -26.46
N PRO A 122 12.55 1.63 -27.68
CA PRO A 122 13.85 1.18 -28.15
C PRO A 122 14.87 2.28 -28.47
N ALA A 123 14.48 3.57 -28.48
CA ALA A 123 15.32 4.67 -28.97
C ALA A 123 15.31 5.94 -28.10
N VAL A 124 14.76 5.89 -26.89
CA VAL A 124 14.56 7.09 -26.07
C VAL A 124 15.74 7.26 -25.11
N ASP A 125 16.52 8.33 -25.26
CA ASP A 125 17.56 8.68 -24.30
C ASP A 125 16.95 9.08 -22.93
N ALA A 126 17.77 9.05 -21.88
CA ALA A 126 17.29 9.28 -20.50
C ALA A 126 16.65 10.67 -20.29
N ASP A 127 17.05 11.69 -21.06
CA ASP A 127 16.46 13.02 -20.96
C ASP A 127 15.10 13.06 -21.67
N THR A 128 14.96 12.41 -22.83
CA THR A 128 13.69 12.28 -23.55
C THR A 128 12.67 11.43 -22.76
N GLU A 129 13.11 10.35 -22.10
CA GLU A 129 12.27 9.54 -21.21
C GLU A 129 11.73 10.39 -20.05
N LYS A 130 12.61 11.18 -19.42
CA LYS A 130 12.26 12.05 -18.30
C LYS A 130 11.29 13.16 -18.74
N GLN A 131 11.48 13.74 -19.93
CA GLN A 131 10.57 14.72 -20.50
C GLN A 131 9.19 14.13 -20.77
N LEU A 132 9.11 12.93 -21.36
CA LEU A 132 7.85 12.26 -21.67
C LEU A 132 7.09 11.89 -20.39
N LYS A 133 7.79 11.40 -19.35
CA LYS A 133 7.22 11.17 -18.01
C LYS A 133 6.68 12.45 -17.39
N GLY A 134 7.40 13.55 -17.52
CA GLY A 134 6.98 14.87 -17.05
C GLY A 134 5.72 15.38 -17.75
N LEU A 135 5.62 15.18 -19.07
CA LEU A 135 4.43 15.56 -19.86
C LEU A 135 3.21 14.72 -19.49
N LEU A 136 3.36 13.41 -19.25
CA LEU A 136 2.28 12.55 -18.80
C LEU A 136 1.78 12.90 -17.39
N ALA A 137 2.67 13.29 -16.49
CA ALA A 137 2.29 13.81 -15.18
C ALA A 137 1.47 15.11 -15.31
N GLN A 138 1.89 16.02 -16.19
CA GLN A 138 1.12 17.24 -16.49
C GLN A 138 -0.23 16.93 -17.16
N LEU A 139 -0.28 15.91 -18.02
CA LEU A 139 -1.52 15.48 -18.68
C LEU A 139 -2.55 15.01 -17.64
N THR A 140 -2.10 14.24 -16.64
CA THR A 140 -2.93 13.80 -15.50
C THR A 140 -3.65 14.99 -14.85
N GLU A 141 -2.89 16.04 -14.56
CA GLU A 141 -3.40 17.23 -13.87
C GLU A 141 -4.32 18.05 -14.78
N ALA A 142 -4.00 18.16 -16.07
CA ALA A 142 -4.82 18.88 -17.04
C ALA A 142 -6.15 18.19 -17.37
N LEU A 143 -6.23 16.86 -17.21
CA LEU A 143 -7.45 16.07 -17.43
C LEU A 143 -8.44 16.13 -16.25
N LYS A 144 -8.10 16.81 -15.15
CA LYS A 144 -9.00 16.95 -13.98
C LYS A 144 -10.33 17.61 -14.30
N ASP A 145 -10.28 18.63 -15.15
CA ASP A 145 -11.42 19.48 -15.49
C ASP A 145 -12.06 19.10 -16.84
N VAL A 146 -11.63 17.97 -17.42
CA VAL A 146 -12.12 17.45 -18.70
C VAL A 146 -13.21 16.42 -18.46
N PRO A 147 -14.34 16.41 -19.21
CA PRO A 147 -15.34 15.36 -19.07
C PRO A 147 -14.74 13.95 -19.25
N GLU A 148 -15.16 13.01 -18.41
CA GLU A 148 -14.58 11.66 -18.33
C GLU A 148 -14.49 10.93 -19.67
N LYS A 149 -15.53 11.04 -20.51
CA LYS A 149 -15.56 10.44 -21.84
C LYS A 149 -14.40 10.92 -22.71
N ASP A 150 -14.13 12.22 -22.68
CA ASP A 150 -13.12 12.85 -23.52
C ASP A 150 -11.72 12.64 -22.93
N ALA A 151 -11.60 12.64 -21.59
CA ALA A 151 -10.38 12.27 -20.90
C ALA A 151 -9.98 10.80 -21.19
N ASN A 152 -10.94 9.88 -21.16
CA ASN A 152 -10.70 8.47 -21.46
C ASN A 152 -10.29 8.24 -22.92
N ALA A 153 -10.93 8.93 -23.87
CA ALA A 153 -10.54 8.89 -25.28
C ALA A 153 -9.10 9.40 -25.47
N MET A 154 -8.75 10.50 -24.78
CA MET A 154 -7.39 11.06 -24.80
C MET A 154 -6.35 10.07 -24.26
N LEU A 155 -6.64 9.44 -23.11
CA LEU A 155 -5.76 8.43 -22.52
C LEU A 155 -5.58 7.21 -23.42
N THR A 156 -6.65 6.71 -24.03
CA THR A 156 -6.56 5.57 -24.95
C THR A 156 -5.70 5.90 -26.17
N ALA A 157 -5.85 7.10 -26.73
CA ALA A 157 -5.00 7.55 -27.84
C ALA A 157 -3.53 7.71 -27.41
N THR A 158 -3.28 8.19 -26.18
CA THR A 158 -1.93 8.35 -25.63
C THR A 158 -1.26 7.01 -25.33
N GLU A 159 -1.98 6.06 -24.74
CA GLU A 159 -1.53 4.68 -24.51
C GLU A 159 -1.10 4.03 -25.82
N ARG A 160 -1.97 4.11 -26.83
CA ARG A 160 -1.70 3.51 -28.14
C ARG A 160 -0.50 4.16 -28.82
N ALA A 161 -0.33 5.48 -28.70
CA ALA A 161 0.82 6.17 -29.28
C ALA A 161 2.15 5.73 -28.67
N VAL A 162 2.20 5.57 -27.34
CA VAL A 162 3.39 5.08 -26.65
C VAL A 162 3.64 3.61 -26.97
N GLU A 163 2.58 2.78 -27.04
CA GLU A 163 2.73 1.37 -27.42
C GLU A 163 3.22 1.20 -28.85
N ASP A 164 2.64 1.92 -29.82
CA ASP A 164 3.04 1.84 -31.22
C ASP A 164 4.45 2.37 -31.43
N ALA A 165 4.88 3.40 -30.68
CA ALA A 165 6.27 3.86 -30.70
C ALA A 165 7.27 2.80 -30.26
N GLY A 166 6.89 1.92 -29.33
CA GLY A 166 7.75 0.84 -28.85
C GLY A 166 7.70 -0.43 -29.70
N LYS A 167 6.50 -0.84 -30.11
CA LYS A 167 6.24 -2.18 -30.67
C LYS A 167 5.89 -2.17 -32.15
N ASN A 168 5.20 -1.12 -32.63
CA ASN A 168 4.67 -1.05 -34.00
C ASN A 168 4.92 0.32 -34.66
N PRO A 169 6.18 0.71 -34.92
CA PRO A 169 6.50 2.06 -35.42
C PRO A 169 5.81 2.43 -36.73
N SER A 170 5.48 1.43 -37.57
CA SER A 170 4.73 1.61 -38.82
C SER A 170 3.29 2.12 -38.63
N LEU A 171 2.70 1.90 -37.45
CA LEU A 171 1.34 2.36 -37.10
C LEU A 171 1.36 3.72 -36.40
N LEU A 172 2.52 4.14 -35.89
CA LEU A 172 2.68 5.34 -35.07
C LEU A 172 2.17 6.60 -35.79
N GLY A 173 2.45 6.76 -37.08
CA GLY A 173 1.98 7.93 -37.85
C GLY A 173 0.45 8.10 -37.82
N GLY A 174 -0.31 7.01 -37.97
CA GLY A 174 -1.77 7.02 -37.89
C GLY A 174 -2.29 7.23 -36.46
N THR A 175 -1.57 6.69 -35.47
CA THR A 175 -1.91 6.83 -34.06
C THR A 175 -1.66 8.25 -33.54
N LEU A 176 -0.56 8.90 -33.95
CA LEU A 176 -0.28 10.30 -33.64
C LEU A 176 -1.33 11.24 -34.26
N GLU A 177 -1.81 10.94 -35.46
CA GLU A 177 -2.89 11.72 -36.07
C GLU A 177 -4.21 11.53 -35.31
N SER A 178 -4.52 10.29 -34.90
CA SER A 178 -5.68 10.01 -34.04
C SER A 178 -5.61 10.75 -32.69
N LEU A 179 -4.41 10.86 -32.10
CA LEU A 179 -4.17 11.61 -30.87
C LEU A 179 -4.38 13.12 -31.05
N LYS A 180 -3.94 13.69 -32.17
CA LYS A 180 -4.26 15.09 -32.53
C LYS A 180 -5.77 15.29 -32.72
N GLN A 181 -6.45 14.36 -33.37
CA GLN A 181 -7.92 14.45 -33.55
C GLN A 181 -8.66 14.38 -32.20
N ALA A 182 -8.23 13.51 -31.28
CA ALA A 182 -8.78 13.48 -29.92
C ALA A 182 -8.56 14.81 -29.18
N THR A 183 -7.47 15.51 -29.47
CA THR A 183 -7.17 16.84 -28.90
C THR A 183 -8.10 17.92 -29.43
N LEU A 184 -8.52 17.83 -30.69
CA LEU A 184 -9.47 18.77 -31.29
C LEU A 184 -10.88 18.68 -30.67
N ALA A 185 -11.24 17.56 -30.05
CA ALA A 185 -12.46 17.43 -29.25
C ALA A 185 -12.39 18.23 -27.93
N LEU A 186 -11.17 18.55 -27.46
CA LEU A 186 -10.89 19.23 -26.20
C LEU A 186 -10.50 20.70 -26.39
N LYS A 187 -11.09 21.39 -27.39
CA LYS A 187 -10.79 22.81 -27.70
C LYS A 187 -10.97 23.77 -26.51
N SER A 188 -11.84 23.44 -25.56
CA SER A 188 -12.06 24.19 -24.32
C SER A 188 -10.92 24.05 -23.30
N HIS A 189 -9.96 23.15 -23.52
CA HIS A 189 -8.89 22.80 -22.58
C HIS A 189 -7.51 22.97 -23.24
N PRO A 190 -7.05 24.22 -23.44
CA PRO A 190 -5.84 24.52 -24.23
C PRO A 190 -4.55 23.93 -23.63
N MET A 191 -4.54 23.71 -22.30
CA MET A 191 -3.41 23.08 -21.62
C MET A 191 -3.22 21.62 -22.05
N VAL A 192 -4.32 20.87 -22.22
CA VAL A 192 -4.29 19.48 -22.72
C VAL A 192 -3.72 19.47 -24.13
N ALA A 193 -4.15 20.39 -24.99
CA ALA A 193 -3.66 20.48 -26.36
C ALA A 193 -2.16 20.79 -26.46
N LYS A 194 -1.66 21.67 -25.58
CA LYS A 194 -0.24 21.98 -25.51
C LYS A 194 0.57 20.75 -25.08
N ILE A 195 0.15 20.07 -24.02
CA ILE A 195 0.84 18.87 -23.51
C ILE A 195 0.87 17.76 -24.56
N VAL A 196 -0.27 17.47 -25.19
CA VAL A 196 -0.37 16.43 -26.22
C VAL A 196 0.47 16.79 -27.46
N SER A 197 0.55 18.06 -27.84
CA SER A 197 1.40 18.49 -28.95
C SER A 197 2.88 18.22 -28.68
N GLU A 198 3.35 18.43 -27.45
CA GLU A 198 4.73 18.10 -27.06
C GLU A 198 4.96 16.57 -27.03
N ILE A 199 3.99 15.79 -26.54
CA ILE A 199 4.05 14.32 -26.59
C ILE A 199 4.17 13.84 -28.04
N VAL A 200 3.36 14.38 -28.95
CA VAL A 200 3.38 14.03 -30.38
C VAL A 200 4.71 14.41 -31.03
N LYS A 201 5.30 15.56 -30.67
CA LYS A 201 6.63 15.94 -31.17
C LYS A 201 7.68 14.95 -30.72
N ILE A 202 7.72 14.59 -29.44
CA ILE A 202 8.71 13.65 -28.90
C ILE A 202 8.58 12.30 -29.60
N LEU A 203 7.38 11.72 -29.61
CA LEU A 203 7.15 10.40 -30.22
C LEU A 203 7.32 10.41 -31.75
N GLY A 204 6.99 11.53 -32.41
CA GLY A 204 7.11 11.67 -33.87
C GLY A 204 8.51 11.99 -34.36
N SER A 205 9.38 12.55 -33.51
CA SER A 205 10.77 12.88 -33.88
C SER A 205 11.61 11.60 -34.07
N ASP A 206 11.32 10.55 -33.30
CA ASP A 206 11.99 9.25 -33.41
C ASP A 206 11.50 8.41 -34.60
N ALA A 207 10.35 8.75 -35.21
CA ALA A 207 9.79 8.04 -36.36
C ALA A 207 10.38 8.46 -37.71
N VAL A 208 11.09 9.59 -37.77
CA VAL A 208 11.63 10.18 -39.02
C VAL A 208 13.15 9.94 -39.15
N GLY A 209 13.78 9.33 -38.15
CA GLY A 209 15.23 9.06 -38.09
C GLY A 209 15.65 7.63 -38.41
N GLY A 210 14.81 6.82 -39.06
CA GLY A 210 15.10 5.44 -39.47
C GLY A 210 15.20 5.26 -40.97
#